data_AF-X1AQ88-F1
#
_entry.id   AF-X1AQ88-F1
#
_cell.length_a   1.000
_cell.length_b   1.000
_cell.length_c   1.000
_cell.angle_alpha   90.00
_cell.angle_beta   90.00
_cell.angle_gamma   90.00
#
_symmetry.space_group_name_H-M   'P 1'
#
loop_
_entity.id
_entity.type
_entity.pdbx_description
1 polymer ?
#
loop_
_entity_poly.entity_id
_entity_poly.type
_entity_poly.pdbx_seq_one_letter_code
_entity_poly.pdbx_strand_id
1 'polypeptide(L)'
;MIQDIKEYDNIKVIANAIATGYYEDEVITIVQGVNGDILKKLKADRIIVATGASENMLPFVNNDLPGVYGAGAVQTLMNLYGVAPGNNILMIGAGNIGLIVSYQLLQAGIKVGAIVETLPKVGGYLVHASKIRRLGVPIYTSHSLKEVYGTDCVEKAIISEINQNFEFIPGTEKELEVDTICLAVGLSPLSDLLWQAGCQMKYIPELCGYVALRDDNMKTTKDKIYIAGDVAGIEEASSAMLEGQIASLNAAVSLGYKCDNYKEQDKKLKAELKELR
;
A
#
# COMPACT_ATOMS: atom_id res chain seq x y z
N MET A 1 18.61 7.36 -4.78
CA MET A 1 17.49 8.33 -4.80
C MET A 1 17.59 9.39 -3.70
N ILE A 2 17.43 9.08 -2.40
CA ILE A 2 17.61 10.11 -1.33
C ILE A 2 19.03 10.68 -1.33
N GLN A 3 20.04 9.83 -1.52
CA GLN A 3 21.43 10.28 -1.58
C GLN A 3 21.67 11.21 -2.77
N ASP A 4 21.09 10.86 -3.92
CA ASP A 4 21.21 11.59 -5.18
C ASP A 4 20.60 13.00 -5.09
N ILE A 5 19.50 13.18 -4.35
CA ILE A 5 18.89 14.51 -4.18
C ILE A 5 19.55 15.36 -3.09
N LYS A 6 20.34 14.76 -2.19
CA LYS A 6 21.08 15.50 -1.15
C LYS A 6 22.23 16.33 -1.73
N GLU A 7 22.63 16.08 -2.97
CA GLU A 7 23.68 16.85 -3.66
C GLU A 7 23.20 18.24 -4.09
N TYR A 8 21.89 18.50 -4.08
CA TYR A 8 21.32 19.79 -4.45
C TYR A 8 21.18 20.71 -3.24
N ASP A 9 21.86 21.86 -3.27
CA ASP A 9 21.86 22.85 -2.17
C ASP A 9 20.47 23.40 -1.82
N ASN A 10 19.53 23.37 -2.77
CA ASN A 10 18.15 23.85 -2.60
C ASN A 10 17.19 22.76 -2.11
N ILE A 11 17.65 21.54 -1.85
CA ILE A 11 16.83 20.43 -1.35
C ILE A 11 17.22 20.11 0.09
N LYS A 12 16.25 20.22 1.00
CA LYS A 12 16.42 19.82 2.40
C LYS A 12 15.66 18.54 2.69
N VAL A 13 16.39 17.45 2.89
CA VAL A 13 15.81 16.17 3.33
C VAL A 13 15.77 16.10 4.86
N ILE A 14 14.59 15.88 5.42
CA ILE A 14 14.38 15.70 6.86
C ILE A 14 13.83 14.27 7.07
N ALA A 15 14.72 13.32 7.38
CA ALA A 15 14.35 11.94 7.69
C ALA A 15 13.98 11.77 9.17
N ASN A 16 13.38 10.62 9.51
CA ASN A 16 12.85 10.30 10.84
C ASN A 16 11.93 11.41 11.37
N ALA A 17 11.04 11.88 10.48
CA ALA A 17 10.18 13.02 10.68
C ALA A 17 8.76 12.68 10.22
N ILE A 18 7.79 12.89 11.11
CA ILE A 18 6.38 12.64 10.87
C ILE A 18 5.69 13.99 10.73
N ALA A 19 5.05 14.23 9.57
CA ALA A 19 4.13 15.34 9.43
C ALA A 19 2.84 14.99 10.18
N THR A 20 2.67 15.56 11.38
CA THR A 20 1.61 15.17 12.33
C THR A 20 0.30 15.90 12.10
N GLY A 21 0.35 17.09 11.49
CA GLY A 21 -0.89 17.74 11.12
C GLY A 21 -0.74 18.96 10.23
N TYR A 22 -1.85 19.34 9.62
CA TYR A 22 -2.06 20.52 8.80
C TYR A 22 -3.15 21.39 9.43
N TYR A 23 -2.87 22.67 9.68
CA TYR A 23 -3.76 23.57 10.41
C TYR A 23 -4.34 24.68 9.53
N GLU A 24 -5.33 25.40 10.06
CA GLU A 24 -6.06 26.47 9.35
C GLU A 24 -5.15 27.61 8.86
N ASP A 25 -4.04 27.87 9.56
CA ASP A 25 -3.02 28.85 9.17
C ASP A 25 -2.03 28.33 8.12
N GLU A 26 -2.33 27.15 7.54
CA GLU A 26 -1.54 26.42 6.53
C GLU A 26 -0.16 25.96 7.03
N VAL A 27 0.01 25.89 8.35
CA VAL A 27 1.21 25.34 8.96
C VAL A 27 1.11 23.82 9.01
N ILE A 28 2.23 23.16 8.71
CA ILE A 28 2.44 21.73 8.96
C ILE A 28 3.27 21.59 10.24
N THR A 29 2.79 20.80 11.19
CA THR A 29 3.62 20.36 12.33
C THR A 29 4.38 19.10 11.96
N ILE A 30 5.66 19.08 12.32
CA ILE A 30 6.55 17.95 12.10
C ILE A 30 7.16 17.56 13.43
N VAL A 31 7.03 16.29 13.78
CA VAL A 31 7.71 15.68 14.92
C VAL A 31 8.90 14.89 14.39
N GLN A 32 10.10 15.20 14.86
CA GLN A 32 11.35 14.58 14.41
C GLN A 32 12.13 13.94 15.56
N GLY A 33 12.84 12.86 15.25
CA GLY A 33 13.71 12.13 16.17
C GLY A 33 13.07 10.81 16.61
N VAL A 34 13.89 9.86 17.06
CA VAL A 34 13.43 8.50 17.42
C VAL A 34 12.38 8.53 18.54
N ASN A 35 12.49 9.50 19.46
CA ASN A 35 11.54 9.71 20.56
C ASN A 35 10.54 10.85 20.30
N GLY A 36 10.61 11.51 19.14
CA GLY A 36 9.76 12.65 18.81
C GLY A 36 10.09 13.95 19.54
N ASP A 37 11.34 14.12 19.98
CA ASP A 37 11.75 15.22 20.87
C ASP A 37 11.78 16.60 20.18
N ILE A 38 11.76 16.63 18.85
CA ILE A 38 11.92 17.86 18.08
C ILE A 38 10.62 18.19 17.35
N LEU A 39 9.91 19.21 17.84
CA LEU A 39 8.77 19.81 17.14
C LEU A 39 9.23 20.92 16.21
N LYS A 40 8.86 20.82 14.93
CA LYS A 40 9.05 21.86 13.91
C LYS A 40 7.71 22.30 13.35
N LYS A 41 7.65 23.56 12.94
CA LYS A 41 6.53 24.13 12.19
C LYS A 41 7.06 24.58 10.85
N LEU A 42 6.42 24.16 9.77
CA LEU A 42 6.74 24.58 8.42
C LEU A 42 5.51 25.19 7.76
N LYS A 43 5.72 26.28 7.03
CA LYS A 43 4.73 26.81 6.10
C LYS A 43 5.36 26.76 4.71
N ALA A 44 4.64 26.21 3.75
CA ALA A 44 5.11 26.04 2.39
C ALA A 44 4.15 26.71 1.41
N ASP A 45 4.68 27.27 0.33
CA ASP A 45 3.85 27.88 -0.70
C ASP A 45 3.09 26.82 -1.51
N ARG A 46 3.67 25.63 -1.67
CA ARG A 46 3.04 24.43 -2.24
C ARG A 46 3.41 23.19 -1.44
N ILE A 47 2.48 22.25 -1.35
CA ILE A 47 2.61 20.99 -0.62
C ILE A 47 2.23 19.86 -1.57
N ILE A 48 3.03 18.80 -1.61
CA ILE A 48 2.71 17.56 -2.30
C ILE A 48 2.53 16.49 -1.22
N VAL A 49 1.32 15.93 -1.12
CA VAL A 49 1.02 14.82 -0.23
C VAL A 49 1.28 13.52 -0.98
N ALA A 50 2.29 12.78 -0.56
CA ALA A 50 2.68 11.48 -1.10
C ALA A 50 2.85 10.46 0.03
N THR A 51 1.85 10.40 0.92
CA THR A 51 1.85 9.60 2.16
C THR A 51 1.58 8.11 1.94
N GLY A 52 1.31 7.69 0.70
CA GLY A 52 1.09 6.28 0.35
C GLY A 52 -0.23 5.73 0.90
N ALA A 53 -0.23 4.44 1.20
CA ALA A 53 -1.37 3.70 1.70
C ALA A 53 -0.95 2.74 2.83
N SER A 54 -1.90 2.35 3.67
CA SER A 54 -1.73 1.35 4.73
C SER A 54 -2.42 0.05 4.38
N GLU A 55 -1.93 -1.05 4.96
CA GLU A 55 -2.53 -2.36 4.77
C GLU A 55 -3.88 -2.49 5.47
N ASN A 56 -4.82 -3.16 4.82
CA ASN A 56 -6.09 -3.51 5.45
C ASN A 56 -5.93 -4.78 6.28
N MET A 57 -6.63 -4.83 7.42
CA MET A 57 -6.73 -6.01 8.27
C MET A 57 -8.06 -6.71 8.04
N LEU A 58 -8.03 -8.05 8.04
CA LEU A 58 -9.22 -8.88 7.95
C LEU A 58 -9.71 -9.25 9.37
N PRO A 59 -11.00 -9.07 9.70
CA PRO A 59 -11.54 -9.58 10.95
C PRO A 59 -11.76 -11.10 10.84
N PHE A 60 -11.16 -11.86 11.76
CA PHE A 60 -11.39 -13.29 11.96
C PHE A 60 -11.06 -13.65 13.42
N VAL A 61 -11.46 -14.85 13.86
CA VAL A 61 -11.21 -15.28 15.24
C VAL A 61 -9.70 -15.41 15.48
N ASN A 62 -9.21 -14.75 16.53
CA ASN A 62 -7.79 -14.66 16.92
C ASN A 62 -6.90 -13.98 15.86
N ASN A 63 -7.40 -12.93 15.21
CA ASN A 63 -6.64 -12.15 14.23
C ASN A 63 -5.53 -11.26 14.82
N ASP A 64 -5.36 -11.28 16.13
CA ASP A 64 -4.35 -10.58 16.91
C ASP A 64 -3.21 -11.50 17.38
N LEU A 65 -3.27 -12.80 17.10
CA LEU A 65 -2.21 -13.74 17.50
C LEU A 65 -0.86 -13.38 16.86
N PRO A 66 0.25 -13.48 17.61
CA PRO A 66 1.59 -13.36 17.05
C PRO A 66 1.80 -14.35 15.90
N GLY A 67 2.30 -13.85 14.75
CA GLY A 67 2.36 -14.62 13.50
C GLY A 67 1.32 -14.19 12.47
N VAL A 68 0.39 -13.29 12.80
CA VAL A 68 -0.44 -12.60 11.81
C VAL A 68 0.25 -11.31 11.35
N TYR A 69 0.53 -11.20 10.05
CA TYR A 69 1.19 -10.04 9.45
C TYR A 69 0.44 -9.54 8.22
N GLY A 70 0.58 -8.24 7.92
CA GLY A 70 0.37 -7.71 6.58
C GLY A 70 1.48 -8.15 5.61
N ALA A 71 1.17 -8.21 4.32
CA ALA A 71 2.12 -8.48 3.25
C ALA A 71 3.28 -7.48 3.20
N GLY A 72 3.03 -6.19 3.44
CA GLY A 72 4.03 -5.14 3.54
C GLY A 72 4.94 -5.32 4.74
N ALA A 73 4.40 -5.72 5.90
CA ALA A 73 5.20 -6.12 7.06
C ALA A 73 6.10 -7.33 6.77
N VAL A 74 5.58 -8.37 6.10
CA VAL A 74 6.37 -9.53 5.65
C VAL A 74 7.49 -9.10 4.71
N GLN A 75 7.20 -8.27 3.71
CA GLN A 75 8.21 -7.75 2.81
C GLN A 75 9.26 -6.90 3.53
N THR A 76 8.86 -6.14 4.54
CA THR A 76 9.78 -5.35 5.36
C THR A 76 10.74 -6.26 6.12
N LEU A 77 10.23 -7.29 6.80
CA LEU A 77 11.06 -8.27 7.51
C LEU A 77 12.08 -8.93 6.56
N MET A 78 11.61 -9.42 5.42
CA MET A 78 12.47 -10.17 4.49
C MET A 78 13.44 -9.27 3.72
N ASN A 79 12.95 -8.23 3.07
CA ASN A 79 13.72 -7.47 2.08
C ASN A 79 14.60 -6.40 2.74
N LEU A 80 14.15 -5.82 3.85
CA LEU A 80 14.91 -4.78 4.56
C LEU A 80 15.77 -5.37 5.67
N TYR A 81 15.24 -6.31 6.45
CA TYR A 81 15.92 -6.83 7.64
C TYR A 81 16.52 -8.23 7.45
N GLY A 82 16.21 -8.94 6.36
CA GLY A 82 16.70 -10.31 6.13
C GLY A 82 16.13 -11.32 7.12
N VAL A 83 14.98 -11.02 7.73
CA VAL A 83 14.32 -11.85 8.74
C VAL A 83 13.19 -12.65 8.10
N ALA A 84 13.18 -13.96 8.33
CA ALA A 84 12.06 -14.80 7.94
C ALA A 84 10.84 -14.53 8.86
N PRO A 85 9.65 -14.24 8.32
CA PRO A 85 8.44 -14.02 9.14
C PRO A 85 7.95 -15.30 9.84
N GLY A 86 8.34 -16.47 9.33
CA GLY A 86 8.03 -17.80 9.82
C GLY A 86 8.49 -18.87 8.82
N ASN A 87 8.11 -20.12 9.03
CA ASN A 87 8.56 -21.26 8.21
C ASN A 87 7.48 -21.77 7.25
N ASN A 88 6.19 -21.61 7.59
CA ASN A 88 5.08 -22.13 6.80
C ASN A 88 3.91 -21.14 6.80
N ILE A 89 3.80 -20.39 5.70
CA ILE A 89 2.91 -19.24 5.59
C ILE A 89 1.59 -19.63 4.92
N LEU A 90 0.48 -19.18 5.48
CA LEU A 90 -0.81 -19.08 4.78
C LEU A 90 -0.97 -17.67 4.21
N MET A 91 -1.00 -17.55 2.89
CA MET A 91 -1.28 -16.26 2.22
C MET A 91 -2.79 -16.06 2.05
N ILE A 92 -3.31 -14.93 2.50
CA ILE A 92 -4.70 -14.51 2.29
C ILE A 92 -4.74 -13.39 1.26
N GLY A 93 -5.36 -13.67 0.11
CA GLY A 93 -5.43 -12.82 -1.07
C GLY A 93 -4.58 -13.37 -2.22
N ALA A 94 -5.19 -13.54 -3.40
CA ALA A 94 -4.52 -13.91 -4.64
C ALA A 94 -4.52 -12.76 -5.66
N GLY A 95 -4.53 -11.51 -5.18
CA GLY A 95 -4.19 -10.32 -5.97
C GLY A 95 -2.70 -10.26 -6.33
N ASN A 96 -2.28 -9.22 -7.05
CA ASN A 96 -0.87 -9.07 -7.47
C ASN A 96 0.10 -9.15 -6.29
N ILE A 97 -0.18 -8.42 -5.20
CA ILE A 97 0.65 -8.43 -3.98
C ILE A 97 0.75 -9.84 -3.40
N GLY A 98 -0.37 -10.50 -3.13
CA GLY A 98 -0.38 -11.83 -2.52
C GLY A 98 0.40 -12.88 -3.35
N LEU A 99 0.28 -12.83 -4.68
CA LEU A 99 1.04 -13.71 -5.57
C LEU A 99 2.54 -13.40 -5.60
N ILE A 100 2.91 -12.12 -5.65
CA ILE A 100 4.31 -11.69 -5.70
C ILE A 100 5.01 -11.98 -4.37
N VAL A 101 4.37 -11.65 -3.24
CA VAL A 101 4.92 -11.90 -1.89
C VAL A 101 5.03 -13.40 -1.63
N SER A 102 4.03 -14.20 -2.02
CA SER A 102 4.15 -15.66 -1.95
C SER A 102 5.34 -16.18 -2.75
N TYR A 103 5.61 -15.60 -3.93
CA TYR A 103 6.76 -16.00 -4.73
C TYR A 103 8.09 -15.60 -4.09
N GLN A 104 8.17 -14.42 -3.46
CA GLN A 104 9.34 -13.97 -2.70
C GLN A 104 9.61 -14.88 -1.49
N LEU A 105 8.58 -15.29 -0.76
CA LEU A 105 8.68 -16.26 0.33
C LEU A 105 9.30 -17.57 -0.14
N LEU A 106 8.82 -18.12 -1.25
CA LEU A 106 9.38 -19.35 -1.84
C LEU A 106 10.85 -19.16 -2.28
N GLN A 107 11.21 -18.00 -2.84
CA GLN A 107 12.60 -17.69 -3.20
C GLN A 107 13.52 -17.58 -1.98
N ALA A 108 12.99 -17.14 -0.83
CA ALA A 108 13.71 -17.12 0.43
C ALA A 108 13.78 -18.50 1.12
N GLY A 109 13.26 -19.56 0.49
CA GLY A 109 13.25 -20.92 1.05
C GLY A 109 12.15 -21.15 2.09
N ILE A 110 11.21 -20.21 2.24
CA ILE A 110 10.09 -20.32 3.18
C ILE A 110 8.94 -21.06 2.49
N LYS A 111 8.30 -21.99 3.21
CA LYS A 111 7.15 -22.73 2.69
C LYS A 111 5.93 -21.82 2.65
N VAL A 112 5.21 -21.84 1.54
CA VAL A 112 3.86 -21.27 1.44
C VAL A 112 2.89 -22.45 1.38
N GLY A 113 2.14 -22.67 2.46
CA GLY A 113 1.24 -23.81 2.60
C GLY A 113 0.06 -23.73 1.63
N ALA A 114 -0.50 -22.53 1.46
CA ALA A 114 -1.55 -22.25 0.49
C ALA A 114 -1.69 -20.74 0.25
N ILE A 115 -2.37 -20.39 -0.84
CA ILE A 115 -2.96 -19.06 -1.06
C ILE A 115 -4.48 -19.19 -1.04
N VAL A 116 -5.17 -18.30 -0.34
CA VAL A 116 -6.63 -18.30 -0.18
C VAL A 116 -7.20 -17.03 -0.79
N GLU A 117 -8.22 -17.17 -1.64
CA GLU A 117 -8.85 -16.08 -2.38
C GLU A 117 -10.36 -16.16 -2.23
N THR A 118 -10.97 -15.06 -1.81
CA THR A 118 -12.42 -14.98 -1.58
C THR A 118 -13.18 -14.96 -2.89
N LEU A 119 -12.59 -14.39 -3.95
CA LEU A 119 -13.19 -14.41 -5.27
C LEU A 119 -13.16 -15.82 -5.90
N PRO A 120 -14.09 -16.13 -6.81
CA PRO A 120 -14.12 -17.41 -7.54
C PRO A 120 -13.00 -17.54 -8.58
N LYS A 121 -12.07 -16.58 -8.63
CA LYS A 121 -10.96 -16.52 -9.56
C LYS A 121 -9.77 -15.84 -8.90
N VAL A 122 -8.58 -16.12 -9.41
CA VAL A 122 -7.36 -15.37 -9.04
C VAL A 122 -7.51 -13.91 -9.48
N GLY A 123 -7.27 -12.97 -8.56
CA GLY A 123 -7.37 -11.53 -8.84
C GLY A 123 -6.14 -10.95 -9.55
N GLY A 124 -4.94 -11.50 -9.28
CA GLY A 124 -3.69 -11.04 -9.88
C GLY A 124 -3.34 -11.69 -11.22
N TYR A 125 -2.18 -11.34 -11.77
CA TYR A 125 -1.72 -11.86 -13.06
C TYR A 125 -1.54 -13.39 -13.06
N LEU A 126 -2.21 -14.06 -14.01
CA LEU A 126 -2.20 -15.51 -14.12
C LEU A 126 -0.80 -16.09 -14.29
N VAL A 127 0.13 -15.36 -14.91
CA VAL A 127 1.53 -15.81 -15.06
C VAL A 127 2.21 -16.03 -13.70
N HIS A 128 1.93 -15.18 -12.70
CA HIS A 128 2.44 -15.34 -11.34
C HIS A 128 1.75 -16.51 -10.64
N ALA A 129 0.42 -16.61 -10.75
CA ALA A 129 -0.32 -17.73 -10.18
C ALA A 129 0.10 -19.10 -10.75
N SER A 130 0.34 -19.19 -12.06
CA SER A 130 0.87 -20.40 -12.69
C SER A 130 2.26 -20.76 -12.18
N LYS A 131 3.10 -19.76 -11.87
CA LYS A 131 4.44 -20.00 -11.30
C LYS A 131 4.35 -20.57 -9.89
N ILE A 132 3.50 -19.99 -9.04
CA ILE A 132 3.19 -20.48 -7.70
C ILE A 132 2.70 -21.93 -7.74
N ARG A 133 1.71 -22.22 -8.61
CA ARG A 133 1.15 -23.58 -8.74
C ARG A 133 2.19 -24.61 -9.21
N ARG A 134 3.10 -24.24 -10.13
CA ARG A 134 4.20 -25.11 -10.57
C ARG A 134 5.19 -25.44 -9.45
N LEU A 135 5.29 -24.58 -8.43
CA LEU A 135 6.09 -24.82 -7.23
C LEU A 135 5.33 -25.65 -6.18
N GLY A 136 4.14 -26.17 -6.52
CA GLY A 136 3.36 -27.07 -5.66
C GLY A 136 2.45 -26.36 -4.66
N VAL A 137 2.34 -25.03 -4.71
CA VAL A 137 1.50 -24.27 -3.77
C VAL A 137 0.05 -24.23 -4.27
N PRO A 138 -0.93 -24.75 -3.49
CA PRO A 138 -2.34 -24.69 -3.84
C PRO A 138 -2.87 -23.26 -3.73
N ILE A 139 -3.81 -22.91 -4.61
CA ILE A 139 -4.56 -21.65 -4.56
C ILE A 139 -6.04 -21.98 -4.47
N TYR A 140 -6.65 -21.73 -3.31
CA TYR A 140 -8.06 -21.96 -3.04
C TYR A 140 -8.86 -20.69 -3.35
N THR A 141 -9.70 -20.73 -4.38
CA THR A 141 -10.65 -19.66 -4.73
C THR A 141 -12.01 -19.92 -4.12
N SER A 142 -12.85 -18.91 -3.93
CA SER A 142 -14.10 -19.00 -3.16
C SER A 142 -13.89 -19.53 -1.75
N HIS A 143 -12.75 -19.22 -1.13
CA HIS A 143 -12.43 -19.60 0.24
C HIS A 143 -12.01 -18.36 1.04
N SER A 144 -12.23 -18.38 2.35
CA SER A 144 -11.69 -17.37 3.26
C SER A 144 -11.08 -18.01 4.50
N LEU A 145 -10.23 -17.26 5.19
CA LEU A 145 -9.74 -17.60 6.52
C LEU A 145 -10.89 -17.43 7.52
N LYS A 146 -11.23 -18.51 8.22
CA LYS A 146 -12.30 -18.54 9.22
C LYS A 146 -11.75 -18.19 10.60
N GLU A 147 -10.74 -18.93 11.02
CA GLU A 147 -10.18 -18.87 12.38
C GLU A 147 -8.71 -19.27 12.39
N VAL A 148 -7.97 -18.76 13.36
CA VAL A 148 -6.59 -19.12 13.63
C VAL A 148 -6.47 -19.64 15.06
N TYR A 149 -5.62 -20.64 15.26
CA TYR A 149 -5.40 -21.30 16.53
C TYR A 149 -3.91 -21.31 16.89
N GLY A 150 -3.66 -21.24 18.19
CA GLY A 150 -2.33 -21.30 18.78
C GLY A 150 -2.35 -20.75 20.21
N THR A 151 -1.31 -21.07 20.99
CA THR A 151 -1.24 -20.61 22.40
C THR A 151 -0.51 -19.28 22.51
N ASP A 152 0.75 -19.23 22.04
CA ASP A 152 1.61 -18.05 22.10
C ASP A 152 1.77 -17.38 20.73
N CYS A 153 1.62 -18.15 19.66
CA CYS A 153 1.68 -17.71 18.27
C CYS A 153 0.80 -18.60 17.39
N VAL A 154 0.64 -18.24 16.13
CA VAL A 154 -0.09 -19.04 15.14
C VAL A 154 0.55 -20.43 15.02
N GLU A 155 -0.25 -21.47 15.16
CA GLU A 155 0.15 -22.87 14.96
C GLU A 155 -0.70 -23.54 13.86
N LYS A 156 -1.88 -22.98 13.59
CA LYS A 156 -2.89 -23.58 12.75
C LYS A 156 -3.91 -22.56 12.24
N ALA A 157 -4.41 -22.78 11.04
CA ALA A 157 -5.49 -21.99 10.44
C ALA A 157 -6.61 -22.89 9.92
N ILE A 158 -7.84 -22.41 10.03
CA ILE A 158 -9.02 -23.03 9.39
C ILE A 158 -9.47 -22.12 8.25
N ILE A 159 -9.48 -22.66 7.05
CA ILE A 159 -10.09 -22.01 5.88
C ILE A 159 -11.41 -22.73 5.55
N SER A 160 -12.33 -22.04 4.89
CA SER A 160 -13.62 -22.63 4.52
C SER A 160 -14.10 -22.03 3.20
N GLU A 161 -14.86 -22.80 2.43
CA GLU A 161 -15.57 -22.26 1.26
C GLU A 161 -16.55 -21.17 1.70
N ILE A 162 -16.73 -20.18 0.84
CA ILE A 162 -17.69 -19.09 1.02
C ILE A 162 -18.66 -19.03 -0.16
N ASN A 163 -19.90 -18.65 0.12
CA ASN A 163 -20.91 -18.45 -0.90
C ASN A 163 -20.80 -17.04 -1.55
N GLN A 164 -21.71 -16.72 -2.47
CA GLN A 164 -21.74 -15.42 -3.16
C GLN A 164 -22.01 -14.22 -2.24
N ASN A 165 -22.54 -14.47 -1.04
CA ASN A 165 -22.77 -13.46 0.00
C ASN A 165 -21.59 -13.36 0.99
N PHE A 166 -20.46 -14.04 0.71
CA PHE A 166 -19.29 -14.14 1.58
C PHE A 166 -19.56 -14.84 2.94
N GLU A 167 -20.58 -15.70 2.99
CA GLU A 167 -20.88 -16.51 4.17
C GLU A 167 -20.18 -17.87 4.08
N PHE A 168 -19.59 -18.33 5.19
CA PHE A 168 -18.95 -19.63 5.26
C PHE A 168 -19.94 -20.78 5.06
N ILE A 169 -19.54 -21.78 4.27
CA ILE A 169 -20.34 -22.99 4.01
C ILE A 169 -19.95 -24.08 5.02
N PRO A 170 -20.84 -24.47 5.95
CA PRO A 170 -20.52 -25.48 6.97
C PRO A 170 -20.14 -26.84 6.35
N GLY A 171 -19.14 -27.50 6.91
CA GLY A 171 -18.65 -28.80 6.46
C GLY A 171 -17.59 -28.73 5.35
N THR A 172 -17.21 -27.53 4.90
CA THR A 172 -16.15 -27.32 3.91
C THR A 172 -14.81 -26.90 4.53
N GLU A 173 -14.74 -26.89 5.86
CA GLU A 173 -13.56 -26.49 6.60
C GLU A 173 -12.34 -27.34 6.25
N LYS A 174 -11.21 -26.67 6.06
CA LYS A 174 -9.89 -27.29 5.88
C LYS A 174 -8.96 -26.74 6.95
N GLU A 175 -8.35 -27.66 7.66
CA GLU A 175 -7.31 -27.38 8.64
C GLU A 175 -5.95 -27.36 7.97
N LEU A 176 -5.17 -26.31 8.24
CA LEU A 176 -3.82 -26.13 7.73
C LEU A 176 -2.87 -25.88 8.91
N GLU A 177 -1.86 -26.73 9.07
CA GLU A 177 -0.73 -26.46 9.96
C GLU A 177 0.15 -25.39 9.30
N VAL A 178 0.18 -24.20 9.90
CA VAL A 178 0.92 -23.02 9.45
C VAL A 178 1.37 -22.24 10.68
N ASP A 179 2.53 -21.58 10.61
CA ASP A 179 3.04 -20.79 11.73
C ASP A 179 2.88 -19.29 11.53
N THR A 180 2.37 -18.87 10.36
CA THR A 180 2.24 -17.46 9.99
C THR A 180 1.07 -17.26 9.04
N ILE A 181 0.31 -16.19 9.25
CA ILE A 181 -0.70 -15.68 8.33
C ILE A 181 -0.16 -14.41 7.68
N CYS A 182 -0.18 -14.35 6.35
CA CYS A 182 0.18 -13.16 5.59
C CYS A 182 -1.06 -12.59 4.89
N LEU A 183 -1.47 -11.39 5.27
CA LEU A 183 -2.67 -10.73 4.77
C LEU A 183 -2.32 -9.78 3.61
N ALA A 184 -2.88 -10.07 2.43
CA ALA A 184 -2.82 -9.25 1.22
C ALA A 184 -4.24 -8.90 0.75
N VAL A 185 -5.04 -8.31 1.66
CA VAL A 185 -6.49 -8.10 1.51
C VAL A 185 -6.87 -6.66 1.14
N GLY A 186 -5.98 -5.98 0.44
CA GLY A 186 -6.15 -4.59 -0.01
C GLY A 186 -5.44 -3.58 0.87
N LEU A 187 -5.42 -2.34 0.39
CA LEU A 187 -4.77 -1.20 1.01
C LEU A 187 -5.81 -0.06 1.16
N SER A 188 -5.55 0.88 2.06
CA SER A 188 -6.33 2.12 2.23
C SER A 188 -5.43 3.35 2.08
N PRO A 189 -5.81 4.38 1.30
CA PRO A 189 -5.04 5.61 1.16
C PRO A 189 -4.81 6.34 2.50
N LEU A 190 -3.57 6.72 2.80
CA LEU A 190 -3.20 7.48 4.01
C LEU A 190 -3.51 8.97 3.84
N SER A 191 -4.79 9.30 3.87
CA SER A 191 -5.34 10.60 3.45
C SER A 191 -5.57 11.61 4.59
N ASP A 192 -5.09 11.33 5.80
CA ASP A 192 -5.32 12.11 7.02
C ASP A 192 -4.99 13.61 6.86
N LEU A 193 -3.84 13.94 6.27
CA LEU A 193 -3.45 15.34 6.04
C LEU A 193 -4.37 16.06 5.04
N LEU A 194 -4.96 15.34 4.10
CA LEU A 194 -5.88 15.90 3.11
C LEU A 194 -7.24 16.23 3.75
N TRP A 195 -7.69 15.35 4.66
CA TRP A 195 -8.86 15.63 5.50
C TRP A 195 -8.65 16.87 6.36
N GLN A 196 -7.52 16.95 7.06
CA GLN A 196 -7.18 18.10 7.89
C GLN A 196 -7.07 19.41 7.09
N ALA A 197 -6.54 19.33 5.87
CA ALA A 197 -6.50 20.47 4.96
C ALA A 197 -7.88 20.89 4.41
N GLY A 198 -8.92 20.12 4.68
CA GLY A 198 -10.28 20.36 4.18
C GLY A 198 -10.41 20.15 2.67
N CYS A 199 -9.56 19.30 2.07
CA CYS A 199 -9.75 18.87 0.69
C CYS A 199 -11.12 18.18 0.57
N GLN A 200 -11.81 18.39 -0.54
CA GLN A 200 -13.02 17.61 -0.84
C GLN A 200 -12.63 16.15 -1.09
N MET A 201 -13.25 15.24 -0.35
CA MET A 201 -12.98 13.81 -0.39
C MET A 201 -14.15 13.06 -1.00
N LYS A 202 -13.87 11.96 -1.69
CA LYS A 202 -14.90 11.07 -2.24
C LYS A 202 -14.51 9.62 -2.02
N TYR A 203 -15.48 8.79 -1.66
CA TYR A 203 -15.32 7.34 -1.63
C TYR A 203 -15.41 6.80 -3.06
N ILE A 204 -14.34 6.19 -3.55
CA ILE A 204 -14.24 5.57 -4.86
C ILE A 204 -13.68 4.16 -4.66
N PRO A 205 -14.52 3.10 -4.71
CA PRO A 205 -14.10 1.71 -4.48
C PRO A 205 -12.92 1.28 -5.35
N GLU A 206 -12.90 1.71 -6.61
CA GLU A 206 -11.88 1.39 -7.60
C GLU A 206 -10.52 2.01 -7.26
N LEU A 207 -10.50 3.06 -6.44
CA LEU A 207 -9.29 3.69 -5.89
C LEU A 207 -9.02 3.26 -4.44
N CYS A 208 -9.68 2.18 -4.01
CA CYS A 208 -9.51 1.55 -2.70
C CYS A 208 -9.88 2.44 -1.51
N GLY A 209 -10.84 3.36 -1.67
CA GLY A 209 -11.48 4.03 -0.54
C GLY A 209 -11.69 5.52 -0.72
N TYR A 210 -11.48 6.28 0.36
CA TYR A 210 -11.59 7.73 0.34
C TYR A 210 -10.32 8.37 -0.23
N VAL A 211 -10.49 9.15 -1.29
CA VAL A 211 -9.41 9.90 -1.94
C VAL A 211 -9.80 11.37 -2.09
N ALA A 212 -8.81 12.26 -2.11
CA ALA A 212 -9.04 13.68 -2.40
C ALA A 212 -9.34 13.88 -3.88
N LEU A 213 -10.35 14.70 -4.17
CA LEU A 213 -10.62 15.14 -5.54
C LEU A 213 -9.44 15.97 -6.05
N ARG A 214 -8.98 15.64 -7.26
CA ARG A 214 -7.87 16.30 -7.95
C ARG A 214 -8.17 16.51 -9.43
N ASP A 215 -7.46 17.46 -10.03
CA ASP A 215 -7.42 17.65 -11.49
C ASP A 215 -6.30 16.80 -12.14
N ASP A 216 -6.18 16.87 -13.47
CA ASP A 216 -5.14 16.16 -14.22
C ASP A 216 -3.72 16.63 -13.90
N ASN A 217 -3.56 17.80 -13.25
CA ASN A 217 -2.27 18.32 -12.80
C ASN A 217 -1.90 17.82 -11.40
N MET A 218 -2.67 16.85 -10.88
CA MET A 218 -2.55 16.33 -9.52
C MET A 218 -2.85 17.37 -8.42
N LYS A 219 -3.48 18.49 -8.78
CA LYS A 219 -3.85 19.54 -7.85
C LYS A 219 -5.19 19.22 -7.20
N THR A 220 -5.25 19.28 -5.88
CA THR A 220 -6.49 19.03 -5.15
C THR A 220 -7.44 20.23 -5.23
N THR A 221 -8.62 20.11 -4.61
CA THR A 221 -9.54 21.24 -4.40
C THR A 221 -8.97 22.38 -3.53
N LYS A 222 -7.80 22.21 -2.91
CA LYS A 222 -7.06 23.27 -2.21
C LYS A 222 -5.90 23.75 -3.07
N ASP A 223 -5.84 25.07 -3.28
CA ASP A 223 -4.94 25.70 -4.27
C ASP A 223 -3.46 25.37 -4.07
N LYS A 224 -3.02 25.18 -2.83
CA LYS A 224 -1.62 24.92 -2.49
C LYS A 224 -1.26 23.43 -2.41
N ILE A 225 -2.24 22.53 -2.52
CA ILE A 225 -2.05 21.12 -2.18
C ILE A 225 -2.20 20.26 -3.43
N TYR A 226 -1.15 19.52 -3.70
CA TYR A 226 -1.05 18.48 -4.73
C TYR A 226 -0.96 17.12 -4.05
N ILE A 227 -1.24 16.06 -4.80
CA ILE A 227 -1.31 14.69 -4.28
C ILE A 227 -0.69 13.72 -5.29
N ALA A 228 0.06 12.72 -4.85
CA ALA A 228 0.68 11.76 -5.76
C ALA A 228 0.89 10.38 -5.12
N GLY A 229 0.82 9.33 -5.94
CA GLY A 229 1.00 7.94 -5.51
C GLY A 229 -0.24 7.40 -4.81
N ASP A 230 -0.07 6.34 -4.02
CA ASP A 230 -1.21 5.55 -3.52
C ASP A 230 -2.20 6.34 -2.63
N VAL A 231 -1.79 7.47 -2.06
CA VAL A 231 -2.71 8.36 -1.34
C VAL A 231 -3.76 9.00 -2.29
N ALA A 232 -3.40 9.14 -3.57
CA ALA A 232 -4.28 9.61 -4.63
C ALA A 232 -5.19 8.49 -5.18
N GLY A 233 -4.92 7.24 -4.82
CA GLY A 233 -5.59 6.06 -5.34
C GLY A 233 -4.54 4.97 -5.58
N ILE A 234 -4.85 3.76 -5.13
CA ILE A 234 -3.90 2.65 -5.14
C ILE A 234 -3.81 2.07 -6.55
N GLU A 235 -2.61 2.12 -7.11
CA GLU A 235 -2.30 1.61 -8.45
C GLU A 235 -0.96 0.84 -8.42
N GLU A 236 -0.20 0.88 -9.51
CA GLU A 236 1.14 0.30 -9.61
C GLU A 236 2.22 1.37 -9.33
N ALA A 237 3.41 0.93 -8.92
CA ALA A 237 4.52 1.82 -8.61
C ALA A 237 4.88 2.79 -9.77
N SER A 238 4.73 2.34 -11.02
CA SER A 238 4.95 3.17 -12.20
C SER A 238 3.99 4.36 -12.28
N SER A 239 2.70 4.16 -11.97
CA SER A 239 1.71 5.24 -11.91
C SER A 239 2.11 6.24 -10.82
N ALA A 240 2.49 5.78 -9.63
CA ALA A 240 2.89 6.65 -8.53
C ALA A 240 4.10 7.53 -8.88
N MET A 241 5.09 6.98 -9.60
CA MET A 241 6.24 7.74 -10.08
C MET A 241 5.84 8.85 -11.07
N LEU A 242 4.97 8.53 -12.03
CA LEU A 242 4.47 9.49 -13.02
C LEU A 242 3.62 10.58 -12.35
N GLU A 243 2.76 10.22 -11.41
CA GLU A 243 1.97 11.19 -10.64
C GLU A 243 2.87 12.14 -9.84
N GLY A 244 3.94 11.64 -9.22
CA GLY A 244 4.92 12.47 -8.52
C GLY A 244 5.60 13.47 -9.45
N GLN A 245 5.93 13.05 -10.68
CA GLN A 245 6.49 13.94 -11.70
C GLN A 245 5.49 15.00 -12.17
N ILE A 246 4.24 14.62 -12.43
CA ILE A 246 3.18 15.57 -12.82
C ILE A 246 2.92 16.58 -11.70
N ALA A 247 2.76 16.10 -10.46
CA ALA A 247 2.51 16.95 -9.30
C ALA A 247 3.64 17.94 -9.05
N SER A 248 4.89 17.49 -9.08
CA SER A 248 6.06 18.35 -8.85
C SER A 248 6.26 19.39 -9.97
N LEU A 249 6.12 18.98 -11.23
CA LEU A 249 6.20 19.88 -12.38
C LEU A 249 5.16 21.00 -12.29
N ASN A 250 3.91 20.65 -12.04
CA ASN A 250 2.81 21.60 -11.94
C ASN A 250 2.91 22.48 -10.69
N ALA A 251 3.35 21.94 -9.55
CA ALA A 251 3.61 22.72 -8.35
C ALA A 251 4.72 23.76 -8.57
N ALA A 252 5.84 23.38 -9.19
CA ALA A 252 6.96 24.29 -9.48
C ALA A 252 6.54 25.41 -10.45
N VAL A 253 5.84 25.09 -11.53
CA VAL A 253 5.34 26.09 -12.49
C VAL A 253 4.35 27.05 -11.83
N SER A 254 3.50 26.56 -10.93
CA SER A 254 2.55 27.40 -10.19
C SER A 254 3.21 28.40 -9.23
N LEU A 255 4.50 28.20 -8.89
CA LEU A 255 5.32 29.12 -8.12
C LEU A 255 6.12 30.10 -9.01
N GLY A 256 5.98 30.00 -10.33
CA GLY A 256 6.68 30.85 -11.30
C GLY A 256 8.06 30.34 -11.71
N TYR A 257 8.45 29.13 -11.30
CA TYR A 257 9.70 28.53 -11.78
C TYR A 257 9.58 28.16 -13.27
N LYS A 258 10.63 28.47 -14.04
CA LYS A 258 10.73 28.08 -15.44
C LYS A 258 11.19 26.63 -15.51
N CYS A 259 10.35 25.77 -16.09
CA CYS A 259 10.70 24.39 -16.39
C CYS A 259 10.86 24.24 -17.90
N ASP A 260 12.03 23.78 -18.34
CA ASP A 260 12.34 23.61 -19.76
C ASP A 260 11.36 22.63 -20.41
N ASN A 261 10.82 23.01 -21.57
CA ASN A 261 9.84 22.22 -22.32
C ASN A 261 8.62 21.77 -21.49
N TYR A 262 8.21 22.55 -20.48
CA TYR A 262 7.10 22.24 -19.57
C TYR A 262 5.88 21.61 -20.27
N LYS A 263 5.35 22.28 -21.30
CA LYS A 263 4.13 21.82 -21.99
C LYS A 263 4.29 20.46 -22.65
N GLU A 264 5.48 20.17 -23.17
CA GLU A 264 5.77 18.90 -23.81
C GLU A 264 5.94 17.79 -22.77
N GLN A 265 6.68 18.07 -21.69
CA GLN A 265 6.88 17.14 -20.59
C GLN A 265 5.55 16.77 -19.91
N ASP A 266 4.77 17.78 -19.53
CA ASP A 266 3.47 17.58 -18.86
C ASP A 266 2.52 16.76 -19.73
N LYS A 267 2.45 17.07 -21.03
CA LYS A 267 1.64 16.30 -21.98
C LYS A 267 2.11 14.85 -22.11
N LYS A 268 3.43 14.63 -22.17
CA LYS A 268 4.02 13.29 -22.27
C LYS A 268 3.71 12.46 -21.02
N LEU A 269 3.97 13.00 -19.84
CA LEU A 269 3.73 12.33 -18.56
C LEU A 269 2.26 11.93 -18.39
N LYS A 270 1.34 12.83 -18.74
CA LYS A 270 -0.10 12.55 -18.70
C LYS A 270 -0.54 11.49 -19.71
N ALA A 271 0.09 11.47 -20.90
CA ALA A 271 -0.17 10.43 -21.88
C ALA A 271 0.31 9.06 -21.38
N GLU A 272 1.54 8.98 -20.85
CA GLU A 272 2.10 7.75 -20.28
C GLU A 272 1.27 7.25 -19.09
N LEU A 273 0.85 8.14 -18.18
CA LEU A 273 -0.01 7.76 -17.05
C LEU A 273 -1.36 7.22 -17.52
N LYS A 274 -1.91 7.77 -18.62
CA LYS A 274 -3.15 7.28 -19.22
C LYS A 274 -2.98 5.91 -19.88
N GLU A 275 -1.80 5.56 -20.38
CA GLU A 275 -1.53 4.23 -20.94
C GLU A 275 -1.46 3.14 -19.87
N LEU A 276 -1.17 3.51 -18.62
CA LEU A 276 -1.12 2.58 -17.49
C LEU A 276 -2.49 2.30 -16.84
N ARG A 277 -3.52 3.09 -17.18
CA ARG A 277 -4.88 3.02 -16.62
C ARG A 277 -5.88 2.44 -17.62
#